data_AF-A0A073CGG3-F1
#
_entry.id   AF-A0A073CGG3-F1
#
_cell.length_a   1.000
_cell.length_b   1.000
_cell.length_c   1.000
_cell.angle_alpha   90.00
_cell.angle_beta   90.00
_cell.angle_gamma   90.00
#
_symmetry.space_group_name_H-M   'P 1'
#
loop_
_entity.id
_entity.type
_entity.pdbx_description
1 polymer ?
#
loop_
_entity_poly.entity_id
_entity_poly.type
_entity_poly.pdbx_seq_one_letter_code
_entity_poly.pdbx_strand_id
1 'polypeptide(L)' 'MDEKYYKILDLKPGVSLEEVRQAYRHLALIWHPDRYPQDSPFQIEAEAKFKEISHA' A
#
# COMPACT_ATOMS: atom_id res chain seq x y z
N MET A 1 -11.20 15.34 -3.86
CA MET A 1 -10.71 14.43 -2.80
C MET A 1 -10.49 13.08 -3.48
N ASP A 2 -9.60 12.24 -2.95
CA ASP A 2 -9.50 10.80 -3.27
C ASP A 2 -8.64 10.34 -4.46
N GLU A 3 -8.30 11.15 -5.46
CA GLU A 3 -7.51 10.67 -6.63
C GLU A 3 -6.10 10.14 -6.31
N LYS A 4 -5.49 10.60 -5.21
CA LYS A 4 -4.15 10.15 -4.78
C LYS A 4 -4.15 8.74 -4.21
N TYR A 5 -5.19 8.35 -3.46
CA TYR A 5 -5.32 7.00 -2.89
C TYR A 5 -5.33 5.93 -3.98
N TYR A 6 -6.09 6.15 -5.05
CA TYR A 6 -6.18 5.19 -6.14
C TYR A 6 -4.84 4.99 -6.84
N LYS A 7 -4.08 6.07 -7.08
CA LYS A 7 -2.76 6.00 -7.72
C LYS A 7 -1.72 5.24 -6.89
N ILE A 8 -1.76 5.40 -5.57
CA ILE A 8 -0.79 4.77 -4.65
C ILE A 8 -1.10 3.29 -4.44
N LEU A 9 -2.39 2.93 -4.46
CA LEU A 9 -2.86 1.55 -4.34
C LEU A 9 -2.85 0.80 -5.69
N ASP A 10 -2.36 1.43 -6.77
CA ASP A 10 -2.43 0.93 -8.16
C ASP A 10 -3.87 0.52 -8.57
N LEU A 11 -4.84 1.27 -8.06
CA LEU A 11 -6.25 1.04 -8.32
C LEU A 11 -6.72 1.91 -9.48
N LYS A 12 -7.54 1.32 -10.35
CA LYS A 12 -8.13 2.04 -11.49
C LYS A 12 -9.01 3.20 -10.98
N PRO A 13 -8.92 4.39 -11.60
CA PRO A 13 -9.84 5.47 -11.30
C PRO A 13 -11.26 5.01 -11.68
N GLY A 14 -12.10 4.81 -10.67
CA GLY A 14 -13.45 4.24 -10.84
C GLY A 14 -13.76 3.07 -9.89
N VAL A 15 -12.79 2.56 -9.13
CA VAL A 15 -13.08 1.58 -8.08
C VAL A 15 -13.79 2.24 -6.91
N SER A 16 -14.68 1.49 -6.25
CA SER A 16 -15.45 2.00 -5.11
C SER A 16 -14.57 2.12 -3.86
N LEU A 17 -14.94 3.03 -2.95
CA LEU A 17 -14.28 3.23 -1.65
C LEU A 17 -14.10 1.92 -0.85
N GLU A 18 -14.99 0.95 -1.02
CA GLU A 18 -14.87 -0.39 -0.43
C GLU A 18 -13.67 -1.17 -0.97
N GLU A 19 -13.44 -1.15 -2.29
CA GLU A 19 -12.25 -1.75 -2.90
C GLU A 19 -10.99 -1.03 -2.46
N VAL A 20 -11.01 0.30 -2.33
CA VAL A 20 -9.88 1.08 -1.79
C VAL A 20 -9.50 0.60 -0.40
N ARG A 21 -10.47 0.47 0.52
CA ARG A 21 -10.22 -0.03 1.88
C ARG A 21 -9.73 -1.47 1.91
N GLN A 22 -10.21 -2.30 0.98
CA GLN A 22 -9.81 -3.70 0.90
C GLN A 22 -8.38 -3.83 0.37
N ALA A 23 -8.07 -3.14 -0.73
CA ALA A 23 -6.73 -3.07 -1.31
C ALA A 23 -5.73 -2.43 -0.36
N TYR A 24 -6.09 -1.36 0.36
CA TYR A 24 -5.25 -0.75 1.39
C TYR A 24 -4.89 -1.75 2.48
N ARG A 25 -5.88 -2.47 3.04
CA ARG A 25 -5.62 -3.50 4.05
C ARG A 25 -4.75 -4.62 3.50
N HIS A 26 -4.98 -5.02 2.26
CA HIS A 26 -4.21 -6.07 1.60
C HIS A 26 -2.76 -5.65 1.35
N LEU A 27 -2.54 -4.44 0.83
CA LEU A 27 -1.21 -3.88 0.58
C LEU A 27 -0.46 -3.60 1.89
N ALA A 28 -1.13 -3.08 2.91
CA ALA A 28 -0.54 -2.89 4.23
C ALA A 28 -0.08 -4.21 4.87
N LEU A 29 -0.82 -5.31 4.63
CA LEU A 29 -0.44 -6.65 5.07
C LEU A 29 0.67 -7.26 4.21
N ILE A 30 0.73 -6.96 2.91
CA ILE A 30 1.80 -7.41 2.01
C ILE A 30 3.10 -6.72 2.40
N TRP A 31 3.09 -5.38 2.44
CA TRP A 31 4.23 -4.53 2.73
C TRP A 31 4.51 -4.38 4.24
N HIS A 32 3.93 -5.22 5.10
CA HIS A 32 4.19 -5.15 6.53
C HIS A 32 5.63 -5.60 6.83
N PRO A 33 6.45 -4.80 7.54
CA PRO A 33 7.87 -5.10 7.78
C PRO A 33 8.08 -6.42 8.55
N ASP A 34 7.06 -6.89 9.28
CA ASP A 34 7.04 -8.20 9.95
C ASP A 34 7.12 -9.40 8.98
N ARG A 35 6.65 -9.23 7.73
CA ARG A 35 6.71 -10.28 6.71
C ARG A 35 8.04 -10.34 5.97
N TYR A 36 8.88 -9.33 6.13
CA TYR A 36 10.17 -9.26 5.47
C TYR A 36 11.29 -9.52 6.47
N PRO A 37 12.22 -10.44 6.16
CA PRO A 37 13.37 -10.63 7.01
C PRO A 37 14.16 -9.32 7.13
N GLN A 38 14.54 -8.95 8.37
CA GLN A 38 15.60 -7.96 8.59
C GLN A 38 16.80 -8.40 7.75
N ASP A 39 17.38 -7.48 6.97
CA ASP A 39 18.44 -7.70 5.96
C ASP A 39 18.00 -7.96 4.51
N SER A 40 16.70 -7.96 4.20
CA SER A 40 16.25 -8.04 2.80
C SER A 40 16.09 -6.65 2.15
N PRO A 41 16.54 -6.44 0.89
CA PRO A 41 16.27 -5.20 0.15
C PRO A 41 14.76 -4.94 -0.01
N PHE A 42 13.94 -5.99 0.09
CA PHE A 42 12.50 -5.90 0.13
C PHE A 42 11.94 -5.18 1.36
N GLN A 43 12.67 -5.11 2.49
CA GLN A 43 12.23 -4.34 3.66
C GLN A 43 12.26 -2.84 3.37
N ILE A 44 13.29 -2.35 2.68
CA ILE A 44 13.42 -0.94 2.28
C ILE A 44 12.30 -0.59 1.29
N GLU A 45 12.06 -1.47 0.32
CA GLU A 45 10.99 -1.29 -0.67
C GLU A 45 9.61 -1.36 -0.01
N ALA A 46 9.43 -2.26 0.96
CA ALA A 46 8.22 -2.38 1.76
C ALA A 46 7.95 -1.16 2.62
N GLU A 47 8.97 -0.64 3.31
CA GLU A 47 8.84 0.56 4.12
C GLU A 47 8.53 1.79 3.26
N ALA A 48 9.17 1.92 2.08
CA ALA A 48 8.89 2.99 1.13
C ALA A 48 7.44 2.91 0.61
N LYS A 49 7.00 1.73 0.14
CA LYS A 49 5.63 1.47 -0.31
C LYS A 49 4.62 1.71 0.80
N PHE A 50 4.89 1.22 2.01
CA PHE A 50 4.00 1.38 3.17
C PHE A 50 3.87 2.85 3.57
N LYS A 51 4.97 3.62 3.54
CA LYS A 51 4.92 5.08 3.75
C LYS A 51 4.09 5.77 2.69
N GLU A 52 4.26 5.41 1.42
CA GLU A 52 3.46 5.95 0.33
C GLU A 52 1.97 5.67 0.55
N ILE A 53 1.62 4.41 0.85
CA ILE A 53 0.24 3.98 1.12
C ILE A 53 -0.34 4.71 2.34
N SER A 54 0.44 4.89 3.41
CA SER A 54 -0.01 5.55 4.65
C SER A 54 -0.08 7.08 4.56
N HIS A 55 0.65 7.70 3.62
CA HIS A 55 0.61 9.15 3.37
C HIS A 55 -0.43 9.53 2.30
N ALA A 56 -1.07 8.52 1.68
CA ALA A 56 -2.14 8.69 0.71
C ALA A 56 -3.35 9.41 1.32
#